data_AF-A0A6B2VMV2-F1
#
_entry.id   AF-A0A6B2VMV2-F1
#
_cell.length_a   1.000
_cell.length_b   1.000
_cell.length_c   1.000
_cell.angle_alpha   90.00
_cell.angle_beta   90.00
_cell.angle_gamma   90.00
#
_symmetry.space_group_name_H-M   'P 1'
#
loop_
_entity.id
_entity.type
_entity.pdbx_description
1 polymer ?
#
loop_
_entity_poly.entity_id
_entity_poly.type
_entity_poly.pdbx_seq_one_letter_code
_entity_poly.pdbx_strand_id
1 'polypeptide(L)'
;MTPADELRAAAATLRRLAAAASDHSGSPQWTATRHFPDQPDASYTSLWADRRPLLAGGGGRGRPPAYVHAPVGDYIAAMHPGVGAKLAKWLETEAVTWAGDEVHNGCAPETCTSEAALAVARAILGGAS
;
A
#
# COMPACT_ATOMS: atom_id res chain seq x y z
N MET A 1 21.72 -12.57 0.22
CA MET A 1 20.26 -12.62 0.02
C MET A 1 20.04 -12.82 -1.46
N THR A 2 19.33 -13.86 -1.87
CA THR A 2 18.96 -14.00 -3.30
C THR A 2 17.77 -13.09 -3.60
N PRO A 3 17.50 -12.73 -4.86
CA PRO A 3 16.36 -11.85 -5.10
C PRO A 3 15.00 -12.56 -4.91
N ALA A 4 14.95 -13.89 -5.03
CA ALA A 4 13.82 -14.67 -4.50
C ALA A 4 13.64 -14.49 -2.98
N ASP A 5 14.72 -14.38 -2.21
CA ASP A 5 14.64 -14.06 -0.78
C ASP A 5 14.21 -12.61 -0.53
N GLU A 6 14.66 -11.64 -1.35
CA GLU A 6 14.20 -10.24 -1.28
C GLU A 6 12.68 -10.14 -1.50
N LEU A 7 12.17 -10.83 -2.52
CA LEU A 7 10.73 -10.89 -2.82
C LEU A 7 9.94 -11.49 -1.64
N ARG A 8 10.42 -12.59 -1.05
CA ARG A 8 9.79 -13.20 0.15
C ARG A 8 9.84 -12.28 1.37
N ALA A 9 10.96 -11.61 1.60
CA ALA A 9 11.13 -10.67 2.71
C ALA A 9 10.20 -9.46 2.57
N ALA A 10 10.06 -8.92 1.35
CA ALA A 10 9.13 -7.84 1.06
C ALA A 10 7.67 -8.28 1.23
N ALA A 11 7.31 -9.48 0.76
CA ALA A 11 5.99 -10.07 0.98
C ALA A 11 5.66 -10.21 2.48
N ALA A 12 6.60 -10.74 3.28
CA ALA A 12 6.44 -10.86 4.72
C ALA A 12 6.25 -9.48 5.40
N THR A 13 7.03 -8.48 4.96
CA THR A 13 6.92 -7.10 5.45
C THR A 13 5.55 -6.50 5.14
N LEU A 14 5.07 -6.61 3.89
CA LEU A 14 3.76 -6.12 3.49
C LEU A 14 2.63 -6.79 4.28
N ARG A 15 2.68 -8.11 4.50
CA ARG A 15 1.67 -8.79 5.32
C ARG A 15 1.63 -8.27 6.73
N ARG A 16 2.79 -8.12 7.36
CA ARG A 16 2.89 -7.58 8.72
C ARG A 16 2.30 -6.17 8.80
N LEU A 17 2.66 -5.29 7.86
CA LEU A 17 2.17 -3.92 7.82
C LEU A 17 0.67 -3.86 7.52
N ALA A 18 0.18 -4.64 6.54
CA ALA A 18 -1.24 -4.71 6.19
C ALA A 18 -2.08 -5.27 7.35
N ALA A 19 -1.60 -6.31 8.04
CA ALA A 19 -2.26 -6.85 9.22
C ALA A 19 -2.33 -5.80 10.34
N ALA A 20 -1.19 -5.19 10.70
CA ALA A 20 -1.15 -4.16 11.73
C ALA A 20 -2.05 -2.95 11.40
N ALA A 21 -2.07 -2.52 10.13
CA ALA A 21 -2.92 -1.44 9.66
C ALA A 21 -4.42 -1.82 9.72
N SER A 22 -4.76 -3.05 9.35
CA SER A 22 -6.14 -3.57 9.45
C SER A 22 -6.59 -3.69 10.90
N ASP A 23 -5.75 -4.23 11.77
CA ASP A 23 -6.02 -4.38 13.20
C ASP A 23 -6.23 -3.02 13.88
N HIS A 24 -5.34 -2.06 13.59
CA HIS A 24 -5.44 -0.73 14.15
C HIS A 24 -6.71 0.00 13.68
N SER A 25 -7.00 -0.07 12.38
CA SER A 25 -8.13 0.65 11.78
C SER A 25 -9.48 -0.07 11.96
N GLY A 26 -9.46 -1.37 12.26
CA GLY A 26 -10.63 -2.23 12.38
C GLY A 26 -11.18 -2.74 11.04
N SER A 27 -10.54 -2.40 9.92
CA SER A 27 -10.99 -2.82 8.58
C SER A 27 -9.82 -2.89 7.59
N PRO A 28 -9.76 -3.90 6.71
CA PRO A 28 -8.78 -3.94 5.63
C PRO A 28 -9.15 -3.04 4.45
N GLN A 29 -10.35 -2.41 4.48
CA GLN A 29 -10.88 -1.57 3.41
C GLN A 29 -10.87 -0.12 3.83
N TRP A 30 -10.24 0.73 3.01
CA TRP A 30 -10.17 2.16 3.27
C TRP A 30 -10.89 2.93 2.17
N THR A 31 -11.51 4.04 2.54
CA THR A 31 -12.19 4.93 1.61
C THR A 31 -11.77 6.38 1.81
N ALA A 32 -11.79 7.13 0.72
CA ALA A 32 -11.61 8.57 0.70
C ALA A 32 -12.97 9.24 0.55
N THR A 33 -13.26 10.23 1.38
CA THR A 33 -14.47 11.06 1.28
C THR A 33 -14.07 12.50 1.01
N ARG A 34 -14.50 13.03 -0.15
CA ARG A 34 -14.36 14.44 -0.52
C ARG A 34 -15.28 15.30 0.34
N HIS A 35 -14.77 16.45 0.77
CA HIS A 35 -15.55 17.46 1.50
C HIS A 35 -15.73 18.70 0.64
N PHE A 36 -16.82 19.43 0.89
CA PHE A 36 -17.18 20.67 0.19
C PHE A 36 -17.25 20.49 -1.33
N PRO A 37 -18.06 19.54 -1.85
CA PRO A 37 -18.14 19.27 -3.28
C PRO A 37 -18.59 20.49 -4.11
N ASP A 38 -19.29 21.44 -3.48
CA ASP A 38 -19.75 22.68 -4.12
C ASP A 38 -18.63 23.74 -4.26
N GLN A 39 -17.43 23.48 -3.73
CA GLN A 39 -16.26 24.33 -3.85
C GLN A 39 -15.25 23.67 -4.79
N PRO A 40 -15.15 24.11 -6.07
CA PRO A 40 -14.36 23.41 -7.08
C PRO A 40 -12.85 23.35 -6.77
N ASP A 41 -12.34 24.30 -5.97
CA ASP A 41 -10.94 24.36 -5.55
C ASP A 41 -10.67 23.63 -4.22
N ALA A 42 -11.72 23.10 -3.56
CA ALA A 42 -11.57 22.40 -2.29
C ALA A 42 -10.99 21.00 -2.50
N SER A 43 -9.73 20.81 -2.12
CA SER A 43 -9.04 19.53 -2.21
C SER A 43 -9.10 18.70 -0.92
N TYR A 44 -10.06 18.97 -0.02
CA TYR A 44 -10.09 18.37 1.32
C TYR A 44 -10.73 16.99 1.30
N THR A 45 -9.98 15.97 1.72
CA THR A 45 -10.46 14.58 1.79
C THR A 45 -10.19 13.97 3.15
N SER A 46 -11.16 13.30 3.74
CA SER A 46 -10.93 12.46 4.92
C SER A 46 -10.79 10.99 4.52
N LEU A 47 -9.94 10.28 5.25
CA LEU A 47 -9.70 8.86 5.09
C LEU A 47 -10.41 8.06 6.18
N TRP A 48 -11.05 6.98 5.78
CA TRP A 48 -11.89 6.16 6.66
C TRP A 48 -11.58 4.67 6.51
N ALA A 49 -11.60 3.94 7.63
CA ALA A 49 -11.85 2.51 7.66
C ALA A 49 -13.30 2.31 8.11
N ASP A 50 -14.18 2.00 7.15
CA ASP A 50 -15.63 1.97 7.35
C ASP A 50 -16.16 3.27 7.99
N ARG A 51 -16.49 3.23 9.29
CA ARG A 51 -17.01 4.38 10.06
C ARG A 51 -15.96 5.05 10.96
N ARG A 52 -14.71 4.60 10.92
CA ARG A 52 -13.63 5.10 11.77
C ARG A 52 -12.66 5.96 10.96
N PRO A 53 -12.33 7.19 11.38
CA PRO A 53 -11.33 7.99 10.69
C PRO A 53 -9.93 7.39 10.89
N LEU A 54 -9.12 7.34 9.82
CA LEU A 54 -7.78 6.75 9.83
C LEU A 54 -6.72 7.67 10.43
N LEU A 55 -6.87 8.98 10.21
CA LEU A 55 -5.88 9.96 10.64
C LEU A 55 -6.28 10.57 11.98
N ALA A 56 -5.45 10.32 12.99
CA ALA A 56 -5.55 10.97 14.28
C ALA A 56 -5.17 12.46 14.18
N GLY A 57 -5.72 13.31 15.05
CA GLY A 57 -5.40 14.74 15.13
C GLY A 57 -6.43 15.67 14.48
N GLY A 58 -7.37 15.12 13.71
CA GLY A 58 -8.57 15.83 13.31
C GLY A 58 -9.62 15.80 14.40
N GLY A 59 -9.63 16.84 15.23
CA GLY A 59 -10.82 17.30 15.93
C GLY A 59 -11.34 16.44 17.09
N GLY A 60 -11.28 16.99 18.32
CA GLY A 60 -12.05 16.45 19.46
C GLY A 60 -13.56 16.46 19.24
N ARG A 61 -14.37 16.14 20.27
CA ARG A 61 -15.84 16.06 20.19
C ARG A 61 -16.43 17.22 19.34
N GLY A 62 -17.04 16.85 18.20
CA GLY A 62 -17.73 17.77 17.29
C GLY A 62 -16.88 18.43 16.19
N ARG A 63 -15.60 18.10 16.06
CA ARG A 63 -14.75 18.62 14.98
C ARG A 63 -14.55 17.58 13.86
N PRO A 64 -14.39 18.02 12.61
CA PRO A 64 -14.22 17.12 11.48
C PRO A 64 -12.90 16.32 11.57
N PRO A 65 -12.84 15.13 10.95
CA PRO A 65 -11.61 14.34 10.87
C PRO A 65 -10.52 15.08 10.09
N ALA A 66 -9.28 14.61 10.22
CA ALA A 66 -8.16 15.26 9.54
C ALA A 66 -8.35 15.15 8.03
N TYR A 67 -7.90 16.20 7.32
CA TYR A 67 -7.94 16.25 5.88
C TYR A 67 -6.56 15.98 5.29
N VAL A 68 -6.57 15.30 4.15
CA VAL A 68 -5.45 15.21 3.22
C VAL A 68 -5.86 15.82 1.88
N HIS A 69 -4.85 16.19 1.09
CA HIS A 69 -5.07 16.61 -0.28
C HIS A 69 -5.74 15.49 -1.09
N ALA A 70 -6.70 15.85 -1.93
CA ALA A 70 -7.60 14.96 -2.62
C ALA A 70 -6.91 13.79 -3.36
N PRO A 71 -6.01 14.03 -4.34
CA PRO A 71 -5.19 12.99 -4.96
C PRO A 71 -4.42 12.08 -4.01
N VAL A 72 -3.94 12.60 -2.88
CA VAL A 72 -3.20 11.81 -1.88
C VAL A 72 -4.15 10.88 -1.14
N GLY A 73 -5.33 11.38 -0.75
CA GLY A 73 -6.37 10.56 -0.13
C GLY A 73 -6.82 9.42 -1.04
N ASP A 74 -7.03 9.68 -2.32
CA ASP A 74 -7.44 8.67 -3.28
C ASP A 74 -6.37 7.58 -3.44
N TYR A 75 -5.10 7.98 -3.53
CA TYR A 75 -3.98 7.04 -3.64
C TYR A 75 -3.88 6.15 -2.39
N ILE A 76 -3.99 6.73 -1.19
CA ILE A 76 -3.96 5.96 0.07
C ILE A 76 -5.14 5.00 0.15
N ALA A 77 -6.35 5.45 -0.20
CA ALA A 77 -7.53 4.59 -0.23
C ALA A 77 -7.39 3.45 -1.25
N ALA A 78 -6.77 3.70 -2.40
CA ALA A 78 -6.47 2.65 -3.38
C ALA A 78 -5.41 1.65 -2.87
N MET A 79 -4.42 2.11 -2.11
CA MET A 79 -3.34 1.27 -1.54
C MET A 79 -3.68 0.71 -0.15
N HIS A 80 -4.97 0.54 0.15
CA HIS A 80 -5.46 0.04 1.43
C HIS A 80 -4.88 -1.34 1.81
N PRO A 81 -4.97 -1.76 3.10
CA PRO A 81 -4.34 -3.01 3.58
C PRO A 81 -4.72 -4.27 2.78
N GLY A 82 -5.96 -4.35 2.32
CA GLY A 82 -6.41 -5.44 1.45
C GLY A 82 -5.62 -5.55 0.14
N VAL A 83 -5.22 -4.43 -0.45
CA VAL A 83 -4.30 -4.41 -1.62
C VAL A 83 -2.90 -4.83 -1.20
N GLY A 84 -2.38 -4.33 -0.07
CA GLY A 84 -1.08 -4.75 0.46
C GLY A 84 -0.97 -6.26 0.66
N ALA A 85 -2.03 -6.91 1.16
CA ALA A 85 -2.09 -8.37 1.31
C ALA A 85 -2.08 -9.12 -0.02
N LYS A 86 -2.80 -8.61 -1.04
CA LYS A 86 -2.79 -9.18 -2.40
C LYS A 86 -1.43 -9.01 -3.07
N LEU A 87 -0.81 -7.84 -2.92
CA LEU A 87 0.52 -7.56 -3.43
C LEU A 87 1.57 -8.48 -2.80
N ALA A 88 1.49 -8.73 -1.49
CA ALA A 88 2.35 -9.70 -0.82
C ALA A 88 2.22 -11.11 -1.42
N LYS A 89 1.00 -11.57 -1.71
CA LYS A 89 0.77 -12.87 -2.36
C LYS A 89 1.35 -12.93 -3.78
N TRP A 90 1.25 -11.84 -4.53
CA TRP A 90 1.87 -11.75 -5.85
C TRP A 90 3.40 -11.85 -5.77
N LEU A 91 4.04 -11.11 -4.85
CA LEU A 91 5.50 -11.16 -4.66
C LEU A 91 6.00 -12.57 -4.31
N GLU A 92 5.24 -13.36 -3.55
CA GLU A 92 5.60 -14.76 -3.31
C GLU A 92 5.53 -15.63 -4.55
N THR A 93 4.55 -15.38 -5.42
CA THR A 93 4.41 -16.11 -6.67
C THR A 93 5.61 -15.82 -7.57
N GLU A 94 5.99 -14.54 -7.68
CA GLU A 94 7.22 -14.12 -8.38
C GLU A 94 8.47 -14.75 -7.77
N ALA A 95 8.55 -14.87 -6.44
CA ALA A 95 9.69 -15.51 -5.77
C ALA A 95 9.84 -17.01 -6.11
N VAL A 96 8.73 -17.71 -6.39
CA VAL A 96 8.76 -19.11 -6.85
C VAL A 96 9.27 -19.17 -8.29
N THR A 97 8.77 -18.30 -9.17
CA THR A 97 9.23 -18.19 -10.56
C THR A 97 10.74 -17.94 -10.62
N TRP A 98 11.22 -16.94 -9.86
CA TRP A 98 12.64 -16.58 -9.78
C TRP A 98 13.55 -17.68 -9.24
N ALA A 99 13.04 -18.54 -8.36
CA ALA A 99 13.82 -19.65 -7.82
C ALA A 99 13.93 -20.84 -8.79
N GLY A 100 13.02 -20.92 -9.77
CA GLY A 100 12.94 -21.99 -10.75
C GLY A 100 13.55 -21.68 -12.12
N ASP A 101 13.88 -20.42 -12.40
CA ASP A 101 14.25 -19.96 -13.75
C ASP A 101 15.65 -19.31 -13.77
N GLU A 102 16.58 -19.89 -14.53
CA GLU A 102 17.95 -19.35 -14.72
C GLU A 102 18.00 -18.15 -15.69
N VAL A 103 16.88 -17.83 -16.37
CA VAL A 103 16.84 -17.02 -17.60
C VAL A 103 16.65 -15.52 -17.35
N HIS A 104 16.45 -15.06 -16.11
CA HIS A 104 16.18 -13.65 -15.82
C HIS A 104 17.42 -12.74 -15.71
N ASN A 105 18.63 -13.27 -15.92
CA ASN A 105 19.86 -12.48 -15.90
C ASN A 105 19.98 -11.58 -17.15
N GLY A 106 19.34 -10.40 -17.14
CA GLY A 106 19.62 -9.34 -18.13
C GLY A 106 18.43 -8.60 -18.72
N CYS A 107 17.20 -8.81 -18.24
CA CYS A 107 16.05 -8.04 -18.72
C CYS A 107 15.88 -6.71 -17.95
N ALA A 108 15.33 -5.68 -18.59
CA ALA A 108 15.07 -4.39 -17.94
C ALA A 108 13.69 -4.37 -17.26
N PRO A 109 13.49 -3.59 -16.17
CA PRO A 109 12.23 -3.56 -15.41
C PRO A 109 11.01 -3.15 -16.23
N GLU A 110 11.17 -2.32 -17.28
CA GLU A 110 10.05 -1.90 -18.12
C GLU A 110 9.53 -3.03 -19.04
N THR A 111 10.32 -4.09 -19.20
CA THR A 111 10.08 -5.18 -20.17
C THR A 111 9.93 -6.55 -19.52
N CYS A 112 10.33 -6.69 -18.25
CA CYS A 112 10.26 -7.92 -17.49
C CYS A 112 9.51 -7.71 -16.17
N THR A 113 8.39 -8.43 -16.03
CA THR A 113 7.53 -8.39 -14.83
C THR A 113 8.28 -8.77 -13.56
N SER A 114 9.27 -9.64 -13.64
CA SER A 114 10.00 -10.13 -12.48
C SER A 114 11.07 -9.14 -11.98
N GLU A 115 11.70 -8.36 -12.85
CA GLU A 115 12.56 -7.23 -12.44
C GLU A 115 11.74 -6.08 -11.85
N ALA A 116 10.55 -5.80 -12.40
CA ALA A 116 9.62 -4.87 -11.78
C ALA A 116 9.18 -5.33 -10.38
N ALA A 117 8.92 -6.63 -10.18
CA ALA A 117 8.62 -7.20 -8.88
C ALA A 117 9.78 -7.03 -7.89
N LEU A 118 11.01 -7.23 -8.35
CA LEU A 118 12.21 -7.03 -7.52
C LEU A 118 12.40 -5.55 -7.15
N ALA A 119 12.17 -4.63 -8.08
CA ALA A 119 12.22 -3.20 -7.80
C ALA A 119 11.17 -2.80 -6.73
N VAL A 120 9.94 -3.33 -6.82
CA VAL A 120 8.89 -3.14 -5.80
C VAL A 120 9.34 -3.71 -4.45
N ALA A 121 9.90 -4.92 -4.42
CA ALA A 121 10.39 -5.54 -3.18
C ALA A 121 11.47 -4.68 -2.51
N ARG A 122 12.44 -4.18 -3.28
CA ARG A 122 13.50 -3.30 -2.77
C ARG A 122 12.95 -1.98 -2.25
N ALA A 123 11.96 -1.38 -2.91
CA ALA A 123 11.31 -0.17 -2.43
C ALA A 123 10.61 -0.39 -1.08
N ILE A 124 9.93 -1.54 -0.91
CA ILE A 124 9.29 -1.91 0.36
C ILE A 124 10.31 -2.09 1.48
N LEU A 125 11.43 -2.78 1.18
CA LEU A 125 12.47 -3.06 2.17
C LEU A 125 13.27 -1.80 2.55
N GLY A 126 13.53 -0.91 1.60
CA GLY A 126 14.22 0.36 1.85
C GLY A 126 13.33 1.41 2.56
N GLY A 127 12.03 1.40 2.29
CA GLY A 127 11.06 2.29 2.94
C GLY A 127 10.67 1.90 4.38
N ALA A 128 11.09 0.73 4.86
CA ALA A 128 10.79 0.22 6.20
C ALA A 128 11.85 0.59 7.27
N SER A 129 12.70 1.59 6.98
CA SER A 129 13.78 2.08 7.84
C SER A 129 13.29 2.95 8.99
#